data_AF-A0A1Z8S516-F1
#
_entry.id   AF-A0A1Z8S516-F1
#
_cell.length_a   1.000
_cell.length_b   1.000
_cell.length_c   1.000
_cell.angle_alpha   90.00
_cell.angle_beta   90.00
_cell.angle_gamma   90.00
#
_symmetry.space_group_name_H-M   'P 1'
#
loop_
_entity.id
_entity.type
_entity.pdbx_description
1 polymer ?
#
loop_
_entity_poly.entity_id
_entity_poly.type
_entity_poly.pdbx_seq_one_letter_code
_entity_poly.pdbx_strand_id
1 'polypeptide(L)'
;MACVCFLATMDTAPSPAPSSTRWIQEGILAYWTLFWLLNVCDKLIGGAHFMWVGRDRFAQFQKYFASVGLDAPWVADAGLVVAAALEVFALVFCAGAWLHFRQSRPVQTRSWFFVGVLLTLGTFTFFSVGDHWFGDRFELLEHTLFWFIAAVSWVVFVRLEHVALPTISQRIPGGAVAVGAALLLATSTSIFRHNAQGFVQRTAPLAAEEVGDHLYKVSFPFLGGSTVFEETLRQFKAAHPDEAIDHIYTVPKPLRLKKADALIFYISTDDKP
;
A
#
# COMPACT_ATOMS: atom_id res chain seq x y z
N MET A 1 0.92 -49.31 48.05
CA MET A 1 -0.08 -48.35 47.53
C MET A 1 0.19 -47.00 48.20
N ALA A 2 0.98 -46.16 47.54
CA ALA A 2 1.36 -44.85 48.04
C ALA A 2 0.60 -43.77 47.26
N CYS A 3 -0.22 -43.01 47.98
CA CYS A 3 -0.96 -41.86 47.51
C CYS A 3 0.04 -40.71 47.30
N VAL A 4 0.18 -40.22 46.06
CA VAL A 4 1.02 -39.05 45.75
C VAL A 4 0.13 -37.83 45.71
N CYS A 5 0.17 -37.03 46.77
CA CYS A 5 -0.38 -35.68 46.80
C CYS A 5 0.36 -34.79 45.79
N PHE A 6 -0.32 -34.40 44.72
CA PHE A 6 0.10 -33.28 43.88
C PHE A 6 -0.36 -31.98 44.56
N LEU A 7 0.55 -31.36 45.30
CA LEU A 7 0.39 -29.98 45.77
C LEU A 7 0.39 -29.06 44.55
N ALA A 8 -0.79 -28.56 44.20
CA ALA A 8 -0.93 -27.42 43.30
C ALA A 8 -0.29 -26.21 43.98
N THR A 9 0.90 -25.84 43.55
CA THR A 9 1.46 -24.52 43.83
C THR A 9 0.52 -23.50 43.21
N MET A 10 -0.13 -22.71 44.06
CA MET A 10 -0.85 -21.52 43.63
C MET A 10 0.14 -20.61 42.90
N ASP A 11 0.05 -20.58 41.57
CA ASP A 11 0.66 -19.55 40.76
C ASP A 11 0.13 -18.20 41.26
N THR A 12 1.01 -17.44 41.89
CA THR A 12 0.78 -16.04 42.21
C THR A 12 0.39 -15.32 40.92
N ALA A 13 -0.79 -14.71 40.89
CA ALA A 13 -1.24 -13.89 39.78
C ALA A 13 -0.12 -12.91 39.38
N PRO A 14 0.20 -12.78 38.08
CA PRO A 14 1.25 -11.87 37.65
C PRO A 14 0.91 -10.47 38.15
N SER A 15 1.84 -9.87 38.90
CA SER A 15 1.74 -8.49 39.39
C SER A 15 1.45 -7.58 38.19
N PRO A 16 0.53 -6.59 38.31
CA PRO A 16 0.33 -5.62 37.25
C PRO A 16 1.66 -4.95 36.89
N ALA A 17 1.85 -4.69 35.60
CA ALA A 17 3.03 -4.00 35.09
C ALA A 17 3.28 -2.69 35.89
N PRO A 18 4.55 -2.33 36.15
CA PRO A 18 4.85 -1.07 36.81
C PRO A 18 4.18 0.09 36.08
N SER A 19 3.66 1.07 36.82
CA SER A 19 2.86 2.19 36.30
C SER A 19 3.52 2.94 35.13
N SER A 20 4.85 2.87 35.03
CA SER A 20 5.66 3.51 34.01
C SER A 20 5.56 2.90 32.60
N THR A 21 4.98 1.71 32.40
CA THR A 21 4.81 1.11 31.05
C THR A 21 3.37 1.08 30.57
N ARG A 22 2.40 1.30 31.47
CA ARG A 22 0.96 1.27 31.18
C ARG A 22 0.54 2.34 30.15
N TRP A 23 1.18 3.51 30.16
CA TRP A 23 0.90 4.58 29.20
C TRP A 23 1.32 4.22 27.77
N ILE A 24 2.38 3.41 27.60
CA ILE A 24 2.81 2.93 26.27
C ILE A 24 1.77 1.95 25.73
N GLN A 25 1.30 1.02 26.56
CA GLN A 25 0.25 0.07 26.18
C GLN A 25 -1.05 0.80 25.82
N GLU A 26 -1.46 1.79 26.62
CA GLU A 26 -2.62 2.62 26.29
C GLU A 26 -2.41 3.39 24.99
N GLY A 27 -1.22 3.96 24.79
CA GLY A 27 -0.86 4.67 23.55
C GLY A 27 -0.97 3.80 22.30
N ILE A 28 -0.50 2.55 22.38
CA ILE A 28 -0.64 1.57 21.28
C ILE A 28 -2.11 1.29 20.98
N LEU A 29 -2.92 1.00 22.01
CA LEU A 29 -4.34 0.69 21.84
C LEU A 29 -5.14 1.89 21.31
N ALA A 30 -4.86 3.08 21.83
CA ALA A 30 -5.47 4.33 21.39
C ALA A 30 -5.10 4.64 19.94
N TYR A 31 -3.82 4.50 19.57
CA TYR A 31 -3.35 4.69 18.20
C TYR A 31 -4.12 3.83 17.21
N TRP A 32 -4.18 2.52 17.43
CA TRP A 32 -4.86 1.61 16.50
C TRP A 32 -6.37 1.82 16.46
N THR A 33 -6.99 2.17 17.60
CA THR A 33 -8.41 2.50 17.65
C THR A 33 -8.71 3.76 16.83
N LEU A 34 -7.92 4.83 17.03
CA LEU A 34 -8.10 6.09 16.30
C LEU A 34 -7.78 5.93 14.83
N PHE A 35 -6.74 5.18 14.48
CA PHE A 35 -6.37 4.89 13.11
C PHE A 35 -7.54 4.25 12.34
N TRP A 36 -8.11 3.17 12.89
CA TRP A 36 -9.24 2.50 12.23
C TRP A 36 -10.52 3.32 12.26
N LEU A 37 -10.75 4.09 13.33
CA LEU A 37 -11.90 4.99 13.41
C LEU A 37 -11.87 6.03 12.29
N LEU A 38 -10.72 6.67 12.07
CA LEU A 38 -10.55 7.67 11.03
C LEU A 38 -10.70 7.05 9.63
N ASN A 39 -10.20 5.83 9.40
CA ASN A 39 -10.37 5.11 8.14
C ASN A 39 -11.84 4.76 7.85
N VAL A 40 -12.57 4.27 8.86
CA VAL A 40 -14.00 3.99 8.73
C VAL A 40 -14.78 5.28 8.48
N CYS A 41 -14.50 6.35 9.22
CA CYS A 41 -15.11 7.66 8.98
C CYS A 41 -14.83 8.18 7.57
N ASP A 42 -13.60 8.05 7.06
CA ASP A 42 -13.23 8.46 5.69
C ASP A 42 -14.13 7.78 4.65
N LYS A 43 -14.41 6.48 4.83
CA LYS A 43 -15.27 5.71 3.91
C LYS A 43 -16.76 6.03 4.06
N LEU A 44 -17.22 6.35 5.27
CA LEU A 44 -18.61 6.72 5.51
C LEU A 44 -18.96 8.11 4.96
N ILE A 45 -18.02 9.06 4.99
CA ILE A 45 -18.24 10.42 4.50
C ILE A 45 -18.25 10.46 2.97
N GLY A 46 -17.48 9.58 2.30
CA GLY A 46 -17.61 9.31 0.86
C GLY A 46 -17.12 10.41 -0.09
N GLY A 47 -16.76 11.60 0.41
CA GLY A 47 -16.26 12.70 -0.42
C GLY A 47 -15.81 13.94 0.37
N ALA A 48 -15.37 14.97 -0.36
CA ALA A 48 -14.88 16.21 0.22
C ALA A 48 -16.06 17.12 0.67
N HIS A 49 -16.05 17.51 1.94
CA HIS A 49 -16.98 18.47 2.54
C HIS A 49 -16.23 19.54 3.36
N PHE A 50 -16.95 20.54 3.85
CA PHE A 50 -16.38 21.74 4.50
C PHE A 50 -15.39 21.47 5.65
N MET A 51 -15.43 20.30 6.31
CA MET A 51 -14.50 19.89 7.36
C MET A 51 -13.76 18.57 7.09
N TRP A 52 -13.88 17.99 5.89
CA TRP A 52 -13.27 16.71 5.54
C TRP A 52 -12.81 16.75 4.08
N VAL A 53 -11.50 16.88 3.85
CA VAL A 53 -10.91 16.95 2.50
C VAL A 53 -10.38 15.56 2.12
N GLY A 54 -11.29 14.58 2.13
CA GLY A 54 -11.00 13.20 1.76
C GLY A 54 -11.10 12.97 0.25
N ARG A 55 -10.38 11.96 -0.25
CA ARG A 55 -10.50 11.50 -1.64
C ARG A 55 -11.76 10.63 -1.75
N ASP A 56 -12.56 10.82 -2.79
CA ASP A 56 -13.73 9.97 -3.05
C ASP A 56 -13.27 8.53 -3.33
N ARG A 57 -13.49 7.65 -2.35
CA ARG A 57 -13.07 6.24 -2.37
C ARG A 57 -13.90 5.41 -3.33
N PHE A 58 -15.17 5.75 -3.57
CA PHE A 58 -16.01 5.08 -4.56
C PHE A 58 -15.46 5.35 -5.97
N ALA A 59 -15.20 6.62 -6.28
CA ALA A 59 -14.60 7.00 -7.56
C ALA A 59 -13.18 6.44 -7.74
N GLN A 60 -12.41 6.32 -6.65
CA GLN A 60 -11.08 5.71 -6.68
C GLN A 60 -11.15 4.21 -6.99
N PHE A 61 -12.00 3.44 -6.30
CA PHE A 61 -12.18 2.01 -6.56
C PHE A 61 -12.68 1.76 -7.99
N GLN A 62 -13.66 2.52 -8.47
CA GLN A 62 -14.14 2.38 -9.85
C GLN A 62 -13.03 2.63 -10.88
N LYS A 63 -12.14 3.60 -10.65
CA LYS A 63 -10.98 3.85 -11.52
C LYS A 63 -9.97 2.70 -11.50
N TYR A 64 -9.73 2.08 -10.35
CA TYR A 64 -8.85 0.91 -10.23
C TYR A 64 -9.40 -0.32 -10.96
N PHE A 65 -10.68 -0.64 -10.78
CA PHE A 65 -11.27 -1.79 -11.47
C PHE A 65 -11.36 -1.55 -13.00
N ALA A 66 -11.69 -0.32 -13.42
CA ALA A 66 -11.67 0.05 -14.84
C ALA A 66 -10.26 -0.03 -15.47
N SER A 67 -9.17 0.23 -14.71
CA SER A 67 -7.80 0.14 -15.24
C SER A 67 -7.38 -1.29 -15.60
N VAL A 68 -8.02 -2.29 -14.99
CA VAL A 68 -7.82 -3.73 -15.26
C VAL A 68 -8.78 -4.24 -16.35
N GLY A 69 -9.70 -3.40 -16.84
CA GLY A 69 -10.74 -3.78 -17.79
C GLY A 69 -11.97 -4.41 -17.14
N LEU A 70 -12.16 -4.22 -15.83
CA LEU A 70 -13.39 -4.57 -15.11
C LEU A 70 -14.26 -3.33 -14.98
N ASP A 71 -14.99 -3.01 -16.05
CA ASP A 71 -15.83 -1.79 -16.13
C ASP A 71 -17.16 -1.91 -15.36
N ALA A 72 -17.47 -3.08 -14.82
CA ALA A 72 -18.71 -3.33 -14.09
C ALA A 72 -18.69 -2.64 -12.70
N PRO A 73 -19.50 -1.59 -12.46
CA PRO A 73 -19.39 -0.77 -11.25
C PRO A 73 -19.65 -1.55 -9.96
N TRP A 74 -20.56 -2.53 -10.01
CA TRP A 74 -20.91 -3.37 -8.86
C TRP A 74 -19.73 -4.22 -8.34
N VAL A 75 -18.74 -4.54 -9.19
CA VAL A 75 -17.54 -5.29 -8.77
C VAL A 75 -16.64 -4.41 -7.92
N ALA A 76 -16.46 -3.14 -8.33
CA ALA A 76 -15.71 -2.15 -7.57
C ALA A 76 -16.39 -1.86 -6.22
N ASP A 77 -17.72 -1.72 -6.22
CA ASP A 77 -18.51 -1.50 -5.02
C ASP A 77 -18.43 -2.69 -4.05
N ALA A 78 -18.48 -3.93 -4.57
CA ALA A 78 -18.30 -5.13 -3.76
C ALA A 78 -16.90 -5.17 -3.11
N GLY A 79 -15.86 -4.83 -3.87
CA GLY A 79 -14.49 -4.71 -3.35
C GLY A 79 -14.39 -3.67 -2.23
N LEU A 80 -15.05 -2.53 -2.40
CA LEU A 80 -15.09 -1.47 -1.38
C LEU A 80 -15.86 -1.90 -0.13
N VAL A 81 -16.95 -2.65 -0.26
CA VAL A 81 -17.70 -3.21 0.88
C VAL A 81 -16.83 -4.19 1.66
N VAL A 82 -16.09 -5.06 0.97
CA VAL A 82 -15.14 -5.99 1.63
C VAL A 82 -14.06 -5.22 2.37
N ALA A 83 -13.47 -4.21 1.72
CA ALA A 83 -12.49 -3.33 2.36
C ALA A 83 -13.06 -2.66 3.61
N ALA A 84 -14.22 -2.01 3.51
CA ALA A 84 -14.88 -1.34 4.62
C ALA A 84 -15.22 -2.30 5.77
N ALA A 85 -15.70 -3.52 5.46
CA ALA A 85 -16.00 -4.53 6.46
C ALA A 85 -14.76 -4.93 7.26
N LEU A 86 -13.63 -5.18 6.59
CA LEU A 86 -12.36 -5.52 7.23
C LEU A 86 -11.90 -4.41 8.19
N GLU A 87 -12.03 -3.14 7.81
CA GLU A 87 -11.68 -1.99 8.64
C GLU A 87 -12.59 -1.84 9.85
N VAL A 88 -13.90 -2.04 9.68
CA VAL A 88 -14.86 -2.01 10.79
C VAL A 88 -14.57 -3.12 11.79
N PHE A 89 -14.27 -4.34 11.34
CA PHE A 89 -13.89 -5.41 12.25
C PHE A 89 -12.60 -5.07 13.00
N ALA A 90 -11.58 -4.58 12.30
CA ALA A 90 -10.33 -4.15 12.95
C ALA A 90 -10.59 -3.07 14.01
N LEU A 91 -11.43 -2.07 13.71
CA LEU A 91 -11.86 -1.04 14.65
C LEU A 91 -12.52 -1.64 15.89
N VAL A 92 -13.51 -2.52 15.72
CA VAL A 92 -14.26 -3.13 16.83
C VAL A 92 -13.32 -3.86 17.78
N PHE A 93 -12.38 -4.64 17.25
CA PHE A 93 -11.45 -5.40 18.08
C PHE A 93 -10.40 -4.51 18.76
N CYS A 94 -9.86 -3.50 18.08
CA CYS A 94 -8.94 -2.53 18.68
C CYS A 94 -9.62 -1.67 19.76
N ALA A 95 -10.82 -1.15 19.49
CA ALA A 95 -11.59 -0.37 20.44
C ALA A 95 -12.02 -1.21 21.65
N GLY A 96 -12.49 -2.44 21.42
CA GLY A 96 -12.85 -3.37 22.49
C GLY A 96 -11.65 -3.74 23.37
N ALA A 97 -10.47 -3.94 22.79
CA ALA A 97 -9.24 -4.11 23.54
C ALA A 97 -8.93 -2.89 24.42
N TRP A 98 -9.05 -1.68 23.89
CA TRP A 98 -8.85 -0.45 24.66
C TRP A 98 -9.83 -0.30 25.82
N LEU A 99 -11.11 -0.62 25.59
CA LEU A 99 -12.14 -0.62 26.64
C LEU A 99 -11.83 -1.65 27.74
N HIS A 100 -11.46 -2.88 27.36
CA HIS A 100 -11.06 -3.91 28.33
C HIS A 100 -9.79 -3.53 29.10
N PHE A 101 -8.86 -2.82 28.48
CA PHE A 101 -7.66 -2.32 29.15
C PHE A 101 -8.00 -1.29 30.22
N ARG A 102 -8.93 -0.38 29.94
CA ARG A 102 -9.46 0.60 30.91
C ARG A 102 -10.23 -0.06 32.05
N GLN A 103 -10.94 -1.14 31.75
CA GLN A 103 -11.61 -1.98 32.75
C GLN A 103 -10.66 -2.87 33.55
N SER A 104 -9.34 -2.78 33.32
CA SER A 104 -8.32 -3.61 33.98
C SER A 104 -8.54 -5.11 33.80
N ARG A 105 -8.97 -5.53 32.59
CA ARG A 105 -9.20 -6.92 32.19
C ARG A 105 -8.09 -7.41 31.25
N PRO A 106 -6.93 -7.86 31.75
CA PRO A 106 -5.73 -8.11 30.93
C PRO A 106 -5.93 -9.24 29.91
N VAL A 107 -6.53 -10.35 30.32
CA VAL A 107 -6.77 -11.51 29.44
C VAL A 107 -7.66 -11.12 28.24
N GLN A 108 -8.76 -10.40 28.49
CA GLN A 108 -9.65 -9.95 27.42
C GLN A 108 -8.97 -8.90 26.55
N THR A 109 -8.23 -7.95 27.15
CA THR A 109 -7.46 -6.95 26.40
C THR A 109 -6.52 -7.60 25.39
N ARG A 110 -5.71 -8.55 25.86
CA ARG A 110 -4.74 -9.24 25.02
C ARG A 110 -5.41 -10.02 23.89
N SER A 111 -6.48 -10.77 24.20
CA SER A 111 -7.21 -11.56 23.20
C SER A 111 -7.84 -10.68 22.13
N TRP A 112 -8.51 -9.60 22.53
CA TRP A 112 -9.13 -8.67 21.59
C TRP A 112 -8.09 -7.92 20.76
N PHE A 113 -6.99 -7.48 21.39
CA PHE A 113 -5.93 -6.80 20.67
C PHE A 113 -5.22 -7.72 19.68
N PHE A 114 -5.01 -9.00 20.03
CA PHE A 114 -4.44 -9.98 19.12
C PHE A 114 -5.28 -10.15 17.85
N VAL A 115 -6.60 -10.31 18.00
CA VAL A 115 -7.53 -10.40 16.88
C VAL A 115 -7.54 -9.10 16.07
N GLY A 116 -7.53 -7.95 16.74
CA GLY A 116 -7.41 -6.64 16.08
C GLY A 116 -6.14 -6.51 15.24
N VAL A 117 -5.00 -6.99 15.74
CA VAL A 117 -3.74 -7.01 14.98
C VAL A 117 -3.80 -7.99 13.82
N LEU A 118 -4.35 -9.20 13.99
CA LEU A 118 -4.50 -10.15 12.88
C LEU A 118 -5.39 -9.57 11.75
N LEU A 119 -6.49 -8.94 12.12
CA LEU A 119 -7.36 -8.23 11.17
C LEU A 119 -6.59 -7.09 10.49
N THR A 120 -5.85 -6.28 11.26
CA THR A 120 -5.02 -5.19 10.73
C THR A 120 -4.00 -5.70 9.69
N LEU A 121 -3.28 -6.78 10.01
CA LEU A 121 -2.34 -7.41 9.08
C LEU A 121 -3.05 -7.95 7.84
N GLY A 122 -4.21 -8.60 8.02
CA GLY A 122 -5.03 -9.10 6.92
C GLY A 122 -5.52 -7.99 6.00
N THR A 123 -6.02 -6.89 6.56
CA THR A 123 -6.48 -5.70 5.83
C THR A 123 -5.36 -5.08 5.02
N PHE A 124 -4.18 -4.82 5.62
CA PHE A 124 -3.06 -4.26 4.86
C PHE A 124 -2.48 -5.24 3.84
N THR A 125 -2.53 -6.54 4.09
CA THR A 125 -2.16 -7.54 3.07
C THR A 125 -3.10 -7.48 1.88
N PHE A 126 -4.42 -7.41 2.14
CA PHE A 126 -5.43 -7.24 1.09
C PHE A 126 -5.20 -5.97 0.27
N PHE A 127 -4.92 -4.84 0.92
CA PHE A 127 -4.60 -3.59 0.22
C PHE A 127 -3.29 -3.66 -0.56
N SER A 128 -2.21 -4.17 0.01
CA SER A 128 -0.92 -4.30 -0.70
C SER A 128 -1.02 -5.19 -1.94
N VAL A 129 -1.83 -6.25 -1.91
CA VAL A 129 -2.11 -7.06 -3.10
C VAL A 129 -2.89 -6.24 -4.13
N GLY A 130 -3.90 -5.49 -3.70
CA GLY A 130 -4.65 -4.56 -4.54
C GLY A 130 -3.74 -3.51 -5.20
N ASP A 131 -2.89 -2.85 -4.43
CA ASP A 131 -1.96 -1.83 -4.92
C ASP A 131 -0.99 -2.38 -5.96
N HIS A 132 -0.54 -3.62 -5.78
CA HIS A 132 0.30 -4.30 -6.77
C HIS A 132 -0.47 -4.58 -8.06
N TRP A 133 -1.72 -5.03 -7.94
CA TRP A 133 -2.59 -5.34 -9.08
C TRP A 133 -2.97 -4.07 -9.87
N PHE A 134 -3.31 -2.99 -9.16
CA PHE A 134 -3.76 -1.73 -9.75
C PHE A 134 -2.62 -0.76 -10.09
N GLY A 135 -1.40 -1.06 -9.66
CA GLY A 135 -0.19 -0.28 -9.97
C GLY A 135 0.02 0.94 -9.08
N ASP A 136 -0.61 1.01 -7.91
CA ASP A 136 -0.48 2.13 -6.97
C ASP A 136 0.74 1.98 -6.05
N ARG A 137 1.89 2.46 -6.51
CA ARG A 137 3.17 2.24 -5.82
C ARG A 137 3.34 3.07 -4.54
N PHE A 138 2.62 4.18 -4.41
CA PHE A 138 2.71 5.02 -3.23
C PHE A 138 1.89 4.43 -2.09
N GLU A 139 0.64 4.04 -2.37
CA GLU A 139 -0.22 3.37 -1.36
C GLU A 139 0.39 2.02 -0.92
N LEU A 140 1.07 1.28 -1.83
CA LEU A 140 1.77 0.04 -1.49
C LEU A 140 2.83 0.22 -0.39
N LEU A 141 3.62 1.29 -0.46
CA LEU A 141 4.65 1.57 0.53
C LEU A 141 4.03 1.87 1.89
N GLU A 142 3.00 2.70 1.91
CA GLU A 142 2.29 3.07 3.14
C GLU A 142 1.64 1.86 3.80
N HIS A 143 0.89 1.05 3.04
CA HIS A 143 0.26 -0.17 3.56
C HIS A 143 1.28 -1.19 4.08
N THR A 144 2.40 -1.36 3.38
CA THR A 144 3.48 -2.24 3.84
C THR A 144 4.12 -1.73 5.14
N LEU A 145 4.31 -0.41 5.26
CA LEU A 145 4.83 0.20 6.50
C LEU A 145 3.87 -0.03 7.67
N PHE A 146 2.57 0.21 7.49
CA PHE A 146 1.58 -0.03 8.53
C PHE A 146 1.46 -1.50 8.92
N TRP A 147 1.65 -2.41 7.97
CA TRP A 147 1.75 -3.85 8.25
C TRP A 147 2.87 -4.15 9.26
N PHE A 148 4.07 -3.61 9.05
CA PHE A 148 5.18 -3.78 9.99
C PHE A 148 4.93 -3.10 11.33
N ILE A 149 4.37 -1.89 11.35
CA ILE A 149 4.04 -1.18 12.58
C ILE A 149 3.01 -1.98 13.40
N ALA A 150 2.04 -2.63 12.77
CA ALA A 150 1.06 -3.49 13.44
C ALA A 150 1.71 -4.71 14.08
N ALA A 151 2.58 -5.40 13.35
CA ALA A 151 3.32 -6.55 13.86
C ALA A 151 4.22 -6.17 15.04
N VAL A 152 4.95 -5.06 14.94
CA VAL A 152 5.81 -4.54 16.02
C VAL A 152 4.97 -4.10 17.21
N SER A 153 3.83 -3.43 17.00
CA SER A 153 2.91 -3.00 18.06
C SER A 153 2.48 -4.18 18.92
N TRP A 154 2.12 -5.30 18.31
CA TRP A 154 1.80 -6.53 19.05
C TRP A 154 2.98 -7.04 19.88
N VAL A 155 4.16 -7.15 19.27
CA VAL A 155 5.37 -7.63 19.96
C VAL A 155 5.68 -6.74 21.16
N VAL A 156 5.68 -5.42 20.98
CA VAL A 156 5.93 -4.45 22.06
C VAL A 156 4.86 -4.59 23.14
N PHE A 157 3.58 -4.62 22.76
CA PHE A 157 2.47 -4.72 23.71
C PHE A 157 2.58 -5.95 24.63
N VAL A 158 2.85 -7.12 24.06
CA VAL A 158 2.99 -8.37 24.82
C VAL A 158 4.26 -8.38 25.68
N ARG A 159 5.37 -7.82 25.18
CA ARG A 159 6.62 -7.71 25.96
C ARG A 159 6.46 -6.82 27.19
N LEU A 160 5.63 -5.79 27.12
CA LEU A 160 5.34 -4.88 28.22
C LEU A 160 4.37 -5.47 29.26
N GLU A 161 3.58 -6.49 28.90
CA GLU A 161 2.58 -7.08 29.79
C GLU A 161 3.19 -7.92 30.93
N HIS A 162 4.51 -8.17 30.92
CA HIS A 162 5.23 -9.06 31.85
C HIS A 162 4.55 -10.43 32.07
N VAL A 163 3.66 -10.84 31.16
CA VAL A 163 3.15 -12.20 31.12
C VAL A 163 4.30 -13.07 30.65
N ALA A 164 4.63 -14.11 31.42
CA ALA A 164 5.64 -15.09 31.05
C ALA A 164 5.32 -15.60 29.63
N LEU A 165 6.07 -15.10 28.64
CA LEU A 165 6.05 -15.64 27.31
C LEU A 165 6.58 -17.07 27.41
N PRO A 166 5.97 -18.07 26.74
CA PRO A 166 6.70 -19.29 26.49
C PRO A 166 8.02 -18.89 25.85
N THR A 167 9.14 -19.33 26.43
CA THR A 167 10.48 -19.03 25.95
C THR A 167 10.63 -19.66 24.57
N ILE A 168 10.26 -18.92 23.52
CA ILE A 168 10.61 -19.27 22.16
C ILE A 168 12.11 -19.16 22.10
N SER A 169 12.79 -20.29 21.91
CA SER A 169 14.24 -20.34 21.72
C SER A 169 14.64 -19.29 20.68
N GLN A 170 15.32 -18.23 21.11
CA GLN A 170 15.83 -17.13 20.27
C GLN A 170 17.00 -17.56 19.38
N ARG A 171 17.09 -18.86 19.04
CA ARG A 171 17.97 -19.28 17.96
C ARG A 171 17.29 -18.88 16.67
N ILE A 172 17.59 -17.67 16.21
CA ILE A 172 17.38 -17.31 14.81
C ILE A 172 18.24 -18.33 14.04
N PRO A 173 17.64 -19.26 13.29
CA PRO A 173 18.42 -20.24 12.56
C PRO A 173 19.31 -19.47 11.59
N GLY A 174 20.61 -19.76 11.54
CA GLY A 174 21.55 -19.04 10.68
C GLY A 174 21.10 -19.01 9.20
N GLY A 175 20.33 -20.02 8.78
CA GLY A 175 19.67 -20.04 7.48
C GLY A 175 18.68 -18.90 7.24
N ALA A 176 17.90 -18.47 8.24
CA ALA A 176 16.98 -17.34 8.09
C ALA A 176 17.73 -16.00 7.90
N VAL A 177 18.85 -15.82 8.60
CA VAL A 177 19.73 -14.66 8.42
C VAL A 177 20.37 -14.68 7.02
N ALA A 178 20.85 -15.84 6.57
CA ALA A 178 21.45 -16.00 5.25
C ALA A 178 20.43 -15.73 4.13
N VAL A 179 19.21 -16.26 4.25
CA VAL A 179 18.12 -16.01 3.28
C VAL A 179 17.73 -14.54 3.28
N GLY A 180 17.60 -13.91 4.45
CA GLY A 180 17.32 -12.47 4.57
C GLY A 180 18.40 -11.61 3.91
N ALA A 181 19.68 -11.92 4.15
CA ALA A 181 20.80 -11.22 3.54
C ALA A 181 20.85 -11.43 2.01
N ALA A 182 20.59 -12.65 1.54
CA ALA A 182 20.54 -12.96 0.11
C ALA A 182 19.40 -12.21 -0.59
N LEU A 183 18.21 -12.17 0.00
CA LEU A 183 17.07 -11.40 -0.52
C LEU A 183 17.38 -9.91 -0.55
N LEU A 184 17.96 -9.36 0.52
CA LEU A 184 18.36 -7.95 0.57
C LEU A 184 19.35 -7.61 -0.55
N LEU A 185 20.39 -8.44 -0.73
CA LEU A 185 21.39 -8.26 -1.79
C LEU A 185 20.76 -8.38 -3.18
N ALA A 186 19.98 -9.42 -3.44
CA ALA A 186 19.34 -9.63 -4.74
C ALA A 186 18.39 -8.48 -5.10
N THR A 187 17.59 -8.02 -4.14
CA THR A 187 16.64 -6.91 -4.37
C THR A 187 17.40 -5.60 -4.59
N SER A 188 18.44 -5.34 -3.78
CA SER A 188 19.28 -4.14 -3.94
C SER A 188 19.98 -4.13 -5.30
N THR A 189 20.62 -5.23 -5.69
CA THR A 189 21.27 -5.36 -7.00
C THR A 189 20.28 -5.21 -8.14
N SER A 190 19.06 -5.76 -8.01
CA SER A 190 18.00 -5.58 -9.00
C SER A 190 17.58 -4.11 -9.16
N ILE A 191 17.39 -3.40 -8.04
CA ILE A 191 17.07 -1.97 -8.04
C ILE A 191 18.20 -1.16 -8.69
N PHE A 192 19.45 -1.38 -8.29
CA PHE A 192 20.60 -0.66 -8.87
C PHE A 192 20.79 -0.96 -10.35
N ARG A 193 20.61 -2.22 -10.78
CA ARG A 193 20.69 -2.62 -12.18
C ARG A 193 19.56 -2.00 -13.00
N HIS A 194 18.32 -2.02 -12.49
CA HIS A 194 17.19 -1.37 -13.14
C HIS A 194 17.38 0.14 -13.24
N ASN A 195 17.92 0.78 -12.20
CA ASN A 195 18.26 2.19 -12.24
C ASN A 195 19.34 2.47 -13.31
N ALA A 196 20.43 1.71 -13.33
CA ALA A 196 21.51 1.90 -14.31
C ALA A 196 21.06 1.69 -15.76
N GLN A 197 20.13 0.76 -16.02
CA GLN A 197 19.69 0.41 -17.38
C GLN A 197 18.44 1.17 -17.83
N GLY A 198 17.55 1.53 -16.91
CA GLY A 198 16.24 2.12 -17.20
C GLY A 198 16.16 3.63 -17.03
N PHE A 199 17.13 4.28 -16.35
CA PHE A 199 17.08 5.74 -16.13
C PHE A 199 17.17 6.53 -17.44
N VAL A 200 17.92 6.02 -18.42
CA VAL A 200 18.01 6.63 -19.76
C VAL A 200 16.64 6.73 -20.43
N GLN A 201 15.72 5.78 -20.18
CA GLN A 201 14.36 5.81 -20.76
C GLN A 201 13.46 6.90 -20.15
N ARG A 202 13.88 7.55 -19.05
CA ARG A 202 13.18 8.69 -18.44
C ARG A 202 13.61 10.05 -18.99
N THR A 203 14.63 10.09 -19.82
CA THR A 203 15.18 11.34 -20.36
C THR A 203 15.47 11.27 -21.86
N ALA A 204 15.66 10.08 -22.42
CA ALA A 204 15.92 9.90 -23.84
C ALA A 204 14.67 10.26 -24.67
N PRO A 205 14.86 10.89 -25.83
CA PRO A 205 13.77 11.16 -26.74
C PRO A 205 13.26 9.88 -27.40
N LEU A 206 12.00 9.94 -27.83
CA LEU A 206 11.32 8.83 -28.49
C LEU A 206 11.27 9.09 -30.00
N ALA A 207 11.44 8.04 -30.78
CA ALA A 207 11.25 8.14 -32.23
C ALA A 207 9.76 8.35 -32.54
N ALA A 208 9.48 9.30 -33.43
CA ALA A 208 8.16 9.48 -34.00
C ALA A 208 8.02 8.60 -35.25
N GLU A 209 6.98 7.79 -35.31
CA GLU A 209 6.68 6.93 -36.45
C GLU A 209 5.69 7.65 -37.37
N GLU A 210 6.04 7.83 -38.63
CA GLU A 210 5.12 8.37 -39.63
C GLU A 210 3.98 7.37 -39.88
N VAL A 211 2.74 7.83 -39.71
CA VAL A 211 1.53 7.00 -39.81
C VAL A 211 0.53 7.53 -40.85
N GLY A 212 0.83 8.68 -41.45
CA GLY A 212 0.06 9.32 -42.50
C GLY A 212 0.79 10.56 -43.01
N ASP A 213 0.23 11.16 -44.06
CA ASP A 213 0.75 12.40 -44.64
C ASP A 213 0.80 13.51 -43.58
N HIS A 214 1.99 14.06 -43.33
CA HIS A 214 2.26 15.03 -42.27
C HIS A 214 1.75 14.61 -40.87
N LEU A 215 1.67 13.31 -40.59
CA LEU A 215 1.14 12.79 -39.34
C LEU A 215 2.06 11.74 -38.73
N TYR A 216 2.56 12.06 -37.53
CA TYR A 216 3.51 11.24 -36.81
C TYR A 216 2.94 10.79 -35.47
N LYS A 217 3.23 9.56 -35.09
CA LYS A 217 2.78 8.92 -33.86
C LYS A 217 3.96 8.69 -32.93
N VAL A 218 3.80 9.07 -31.66
CA VAL A 218 4.75 8.78 -30.59
C VAL A 218 4.08 7.94 -29.51
N SER A 219 4.70 6.82 -29.17
CA SER A 219 4.25 5.94 -28.09
C SER A 219 5.04 6.25 -26.82
N PHE A 220 4.39 6.88 -25.85
CA PHE A 220 5.03 7.37 -24.64
C PHE A 220 5.06 6.31 -23.54
N PRO A 221 6.24 5.99 -22.98
CA PRO A 221 6.37 5.00 -21.92
C PRO A 221 5.81 5.54 -20.60
N PHE A 222 5.40 4.63 -19.72
CA PHE A 222 4.84 4.96 -18.40
C PHE A 222 5.76 5.77 -17.48
N LEU A 223 7.08 5.71 -17.72
CA LEU A 223 8.06 6.45 -16.94
C LEU A 223 8.55 7.73 -17.62
N GLY A 224 8.04 8.06 -18.81
CA GLY A 224 8.36 9.31 -19.49
C GLY A 224 7.74 10.49 -18.76
N GLY A 225 8.55 11.49 -18.41
CA GLY A 225 8.10 12.76 -17.85
C GLY A 225 8.12 13.89 -18.89
N SER A 226 7.91 15.13 -18.47
CA SER A 226 7.99 16.31 -19.35
C SER A 226 9.31 16.41 -20.10
N THR A 227 10.42 16.00 -19.48
CA THR A 227 11.75 15.97 -20.13
C THR A 227 11.80 15.07 -21.35
N VAL A 228 11.20 13.87 -21.32
CA VAL A 228 11.12 12.99 -22.49
C VAL A 228 10.31 13.63 -23.60
N PHE A 229 9.21 14.27 -23.25
CA PHE A 229 8.34 14.95 -24.21
C PHE A 229 9.07 16.11 -24.90
N GLU A 230 9.74 16.97 -24.13
CA GLU A 230 10.51 18.10 -24.65
C GLU A 230 11.68 17.65 -25.55
N GLU A 231 12.42 16.60 -25.12
CA GLU A 231 13.52 16.05 -25.91
C GLU A 231 12.99 15.42 -27.20
N THR A 232 11.86 14.71 -27.14
CA THR A 232 11.22 14.10 -28.31
C THR A 232 10.82 15.16 -29.34
N LEU A 233 10.21 16.27 -28.90
CA LEU A 233 9.87 17.37 -29.80
C LEU A 233 11.12 18.05 -30.38
N ARG A 234 12.20 18.15 -29.60
CA ARG A 234 13.46 18.71 -30.08
C ARG A 234 14.10 17.81 -31.15
N GLN A 235 14.14 16.50 -30.90
CA GLN A 235 14.62 15.52 -31.87
C GLN A 235 13.77 15.54 -33.14
N PHE A 236 12.45 15.60 -32.99
CA PHE A 236 11.51 15.67 -34.12
C PHE A 236 11.76 16.91 -34.99
N LYS A 237 11.84 18.11 -34.40
CA LYS A 237 12.12 19.35 -35.14
C LYS A 237 13.48 19.35 -35.84
N ALA A 238 14.48 18.67 -35.25
CA ALA A 238 15.79 18.53 -35.87
C ALA A 238 15.78 17.56 -37.06
N ALA A 239 14.95 16.51 -36.99
CA ALA A 239 14.78 15.52 -38.06
C ALA A 239 13.89 16.03 -39.21
N HIS A 240 12.95 16.93 -38.93
CA HIS A 240 12.00 17.51 -39.91
C HIS A 240 12.17 19.04 -40.00
N PRO A 241 13.29 19.53 -40.58
CA PRO A 241 13.58 20.96 -40.62
C PRO A 241 12.62 21.74 -41.52
N ASP A 242 11.98 21.09 -42.49
CA ASP A 242 11.11 21.73 -43.49
C ASP A 242 9.62 21.72 -43.08
N GLU A 243 9.30 21.09 -41.96
CA GLU A 243 7.93 20.97 -41.45
C GLU A 243 7.72 21.83 -40.19
N ALA A 244 6.56 22.48 -40.09
CA ALA A 244 6.11 23.20 -38.92
C ALA A 244 5.09 22.34 -38.15
N ILE A 245 5.24 22.24 -36.83
CA ILE A 245 4.24 21.56 -35.99
C ILE A 245 3.01 22.47 -35.89
N ASP A 246 1.87 21.99 -36.37
CA ASP A 246 0.58 22.67 -36.22
C ASP A 246 -0.10 22.27 -34.91
N HIS A 247 -0.39 20.97 -34.73
CA HIS A 247 -1.09 20.47 -33.55
C HIS A 247 -0.52 19.16 -32.98
N ILE A 248 -0.57 19.04 -31.64
CA ILE A 248 -0.24 17.82 -30.90
C ILE A 248 -1.47 17.35 -30.14
N TYR A 249 -1.92 16.12 -30.37
CA TYR A 249 -3.15 15.60 -29.78
C TYR A 249 -3.06 14.12 -29.37
N THR A 250 -3.97 13.67 -28.51
CA THR A 250 -4.09 12.27 -28.08
C THR A 250 -5.48 11.73 -28.42
N VAL A 251 -5.58 10.43 -28.71
CA VAL A 251 -6.84 9.79 -29.10
C VAL A 251 -7.67 9.31 -27.89
N PRO A 252 -9.01 9.21 -28.02
CA PRO A 252 -9.89 8.77 -26.94
C PRO A 252 -9.58 7.36 -26.38
N LYS A 253 -9.99 7.12 -25.13
CA LYS A 253 -9.79 5.88 -24.34
C LYS A 253 -9.97 4.52 -25.06
N PRO A 254 -10.95 4.30 -25.96
CA PRO A 254 -11.21 2.96 -26.53
C PRO A 254 -10.04 2.36 -27.33
N LEU A 255 -9.12 3.19 -27.83
CA LEU A 255 -7.95 2.75 -28.61
C LEU A 255 -6.72 2.42 -27.76
N ARG A 256 -6.82 2.57 -26.43
CA ARG A 256 -5.72 2.35 -25.46
C ARG A 256 -5.83 1.01 -24.71
N LEU A 257 -6.88 0.24 -24.97
CA LEU A 257 -7.11 -1.06 -24.34
C LEU A 257 -5.97 -2.04 -24.69
N LYS A 258 -5.30 -2.57 -23.65
CA LYS A 258 -4.28 -3.64 -23.69
C LYS A 258 -2.89 -3.31 -24.26
N LYS A 259 -2.51 -2.04 -24.45
CA LYS A 259 -1.11 -1.68 -24.73
C LYS A 259 -0.46 -1.05 -23.51
N ALA A 260 0.75 -1.50 -23.18
CA ALA A 260 1.53 -1.08 -22.01
C ALA A 260 2.11 0.35 -22.14
N ASP A 261 1.43 1.23 -22.88
CA ASP A 261 1.87 2.58 -23.20
C ASP A 261 1.01 3.60 -22.44
N ALA A 262 1.66 4.50 -21.70
CA ALA A 262 0.98 5.40 -20.77
C ALA A 262 0.39 6.64 -21.41
N LEU A 263 0.81 6.99 -22.63
CA LEU A 263 0.20 8.01 -23.47
C LEU A 263 0.61 7.74 -24.92
N ILE A 264 -0.31 7.89 -25.86
CA ILE A 264 0.02 7.94 -27.29
C ILE A 264 -0.39 9.33 -27.75
N PHE A 265 0.53 10.08 -28.35
CA PHE A 265 0.21 11.37 -28.94
C PHE A 265 0.66 11.41 -30.40
N TYR A 266 -0.04 12.23 -31.16
CA TYR A 266 0.22 12.46 -32.57
C TYR A 266 0.73 13.89 -32.75
N ILE A 267 1.70 14.05 -33.63
CA ILE A 267 2.23 15.33 -34.08
C ILE A 267 1.74 15.48 -35.52
N SER A 268 0.91 16.48 -35.77
CA SER A 268 0.55 16.88 -37.12
C SER A 268 1.41 18.07 -37.52
N THR A 269 1.91 18.02 -38.74
CA THR A 269 2.73 19.07 -39.32
C THR A 269 2.08 19.66 -40.56
N ASP A 270 2.61 20.80 -41.00
CA ASP A 270 2.39 21.39 -42.31
C ASP A 270 3.76 21.80 -42.89
N ASP A 271 3.83 21.98 -44.20
CA ASP A 271 5.01 22.56 -44.84
C ASP A 271 5.32 23.95 -44.28
N LYS A 272 6.59 24.22 -43.99
CA LYS A 272 7.00 25.58 -43.62
C LYS A 272 6.82 26.52 -44.81
N PRO A 273 6.23 27.72 -44.59
CA PRO A 273 6.13 28.74 -45.63
C PRO A 273 7.49 29.32 -46.04
#